data_AF-A0A2G5P4S7-F1
#
_entry.id   AF-A0A2G5P4S7-F1
#
_cell.length_a   1.000
_cell.length_b   1.000
_cell.length_c   1.000
_cell.angle_alpha   90.00
_cell.angle_beta   90.00
_cell.angle_gamma   90.00
#
_symmetry.space_group_name_H-M   'P 1'
#
loop_
_entity.id
_entity.type
_entity.pdbx_description
1 polymer ?
#
loop_
_entity_poly.entity_id
_entity_poly.type
_entity_poly.pdbx_seq_one_letter_code
_entity_poly.pdbx_strand_id
1 'polypeptide(L)'
;MKLILTTEVDHLGSAGDTVEVKDGYGRNYLLPRGLAIVATRGAQRQADDIRRAQEAKSVRDLDHAREIKDAVEGLDSVTLPVKTSGDGGKLFGSVTAAHIVNAVKKAGGPNLEKRHLHLPKLHIKAIGEHKVEVHLPHDLKAVINLNVVPEGK
;
A
#
# COMPACT_ATOMS: atom_id res chain seq x y z
N MET A 1 26.49 10.37 -23.36
CA MET A 1 26.68 8.92 -23.11
C MET A 1 25.36 8.25 -22.71
N LYS A 2 25.01 7.11 -23.32
CA LYS A 2 23.83 6.31 -22.94
C LYS A 2 24.18 5.29 -21.86
N LEU A 3 23.40 5.28 -20.79
CA LEU A 3 23.56 4.41 -19.64
C LEU A 3 22.22 3.78 -19.26
N ILE A 4 22.26 2.63 -18.62
CA ILE A 4 21.09 1.98 -18.02
C ILE A 4 21.26 2.06 -16.51
N LEU A 5 20.28 2.60 -15.80
CA LEU A 5 20.32 2.72 -14.35
C LEU A 5 20.15 1.34 -13.71
N THR A 6 20.99 1.02 -12.74
CA THR A 6 20.87 -0.22 -11.93
C THR A 6 20.11 0.04 -10.64
N THR A 7 20.10 1.28 -10.18
CA THR A 7 19.38 1.76 -8.99
C THR A 7 18.57 2.98 -9.36
N GLU A 8 17.53 3.27 -8.59
CA GLU A 8 16.83 4.55 -8.69
C GLU A 8 17.78 5.70 -8.35
N VAL A 9 17.78 6.73 -9.19
CA VAL A 9 18.61 7.93 -9.01
C VAL A 9 17.72 9.15 -9.12
N ASP A 10 17.74 9.98 -8.08
CA ASP A 10 16.98 11.23 -8.01
C ASP A 10 17.22 12.09 -9.26
N HIS A 11 16.12 12.57 -9.84
CA HIS A 11 16.10 13.38 -11.06
C HIS A 11 16.60 12.71 -12.35
N LEU A 12 16.81 11.38 -12.33
CA LEU A 12 17.26 10.64 -13.51
C LEU A 12 16.27 9.56 -13.94
N GLY A 13 15.80 8.74 -13.00
CA GLY A 13 14.85 7.66 -13.29
C GLY A 13 14.98 6.48 -12.33
N SER A 14 14.22 5.43 -12.62
CA SER A 14 14.19 4.21 -11.83
C SER A 14 15.20 3.17 -12.37
N ALA A 15 15.44 2.12 -11.58
CA ALA A 15 16.28 1.00 -12.02
C ALA A 15 15.71 0.37 -13.31
N GLY A 16 16.57 0.16 -14.31
CA GLY A 16 16.22 -0.37 -15.63
C GLY A 16 16.02 0.71 -16.70
N ASP A 17 15.89 1.99 -16.32
CA ASP A 17 15.70 3.06 -17.29
C ASP A 17 16.98 3.37 -18.08
N THR A 18 16.81 3.56 -19.38
CA THR A 18 17.89 3.99 -20.28
C THR A 18 17.90 5.50 -20.34
N VAL A 19 18.97 6.11 -19.86
CA VAL A 19 19.12 7.56 -19.75
C VAL A 19 20.33 8.02 -20.54
N GLU A 20 20.20 9.20 -21.14
CA GLU A 20 21.31 9.86 -21.83
C GLU A 20 21.84 11.01 -20.96
N VAL A 21 23.08 10.86 -20.51
CA VAL A 21 23.73 11.81 -19.59
C VAL A 21 25.00 12.38 -20.19
N LYS A 22 25.47 13.50 -19.62
CA LYS A 22 26.79 14.04 -19.93
C LYS A 22 27.87 13.04 -19.51
N ASP A 23 28.88 12.89 -20.36
CA ASP A 23 29.93 11.88 -20.18
C ASP A 23 30.65 11.98 -18.84
N GLY A 24 30.89 13.20 -18.34
CA GLY A 24 31.50 13.41 -17.03
C GLY A 24 30.66 12.89 -15.87
N TYR A 25 29.34 13.04 -15.92
CA TYR A 25 28.44 12.53 -14.88
C TYR A 25 28.38 11.01 -14.89
N GLY A 26 28.32 10.41 -16.09
CA GLY A 26 28.40 8.96 -16.27
C GLY A 26 29.69 8.35 -15.74
N ARG A 27 30.84 8.86 -16.21
CA ARG A 27 32.16 8.29 -15.93
C ARG A 27 32.66 8.54 -14.51
N ASN A 28 32.38 9.71 -13.92
CA ASN A 28 32.95 10.08 -12.64
C ASN A 28 32.02 9.80 -11.46
N TYR A 29 30.70 9.66 -11.69
CA TYR A 29 29.71 9.49 -10.62
C TYR A 29 28.91 8.20 -10.74
N LEU A 30 28.20 7.99 -11.86
CA LEU A 30 27.25 6.88 -11.97
C LEU A 30 27.92 5.51 -12.10
N LEU A 31 28.91 5.37 -12.99
CA LEU A 31 29.61 4.11 -13.25
C LEU A 31 30.47 3.65 -12.05
N PRO A 32 31.31 4.49 -11.42
CA PRO A 32 32.16 4.03 -10.31
C PRO A 32 31.38 3.66 -9.06
N ARG A 33 30.19 4.25 -8.87
CA ARG A 33 29.29 3.94 -7.75
C ARG A 33 28.35 2.78 -8.04
N GLY A 34 28.40 2.19 -9.24
CA GLY A 34 27.52 1.10 -9.64
C GLY A 34 26.05 1.49 -9.73
N LEU A 35 25.74 2.77 -9.95
CA LEU A 35 24.38 3.31 -10.10
C LEU A 35 23.85 3.17 -11.54
N ALA A 36 24.76 2.95 -12.50
CA ALA A 36 24.42 2.70 -13.89
C ALA A 36 25.44 1.78 -14.57
N ILE A 37 25.05 1.18 -15.69
CA ILE A 37 25.91 0.42 -16.59
C ILE A 37 25.86 1.01 -18.00
N VAL A 38 26.88 0.74 -18.81
CA VAL A 38 26.92 1.21 -20.20
C VAL A 38 25.83 0.51 -21.01
N ALA A 39 25.01 1.29 -21.72
CA ALA A 39 23.94 0.79 -22.58
C ALA A 39 24.53 0.09 -23.82
N THR A 40 24.85 -1.19 -23.69
CA THR A 40 25.20 -2.08 -24.81
C THR A 40 23.95 -2.79 -25.32
N ARG A 41 23.98 -3.33 -26.55
CA ARG A 41 22.82 -4.05 -27.11
C ARG A 41 22.37 -5.25 -26.25
N GLY A 42 23.32 -5.92 -25.60
CA GLY A 42 23.04 -7.02 -24.67
C GLY A 42 22.43 -6.52 -23.35
N ALA A 43 23.03 -5.47 -22.76
CA ALA A 43 22.52 -4.86 -21.54
C ALA A 43 21.12 -4.25 -21.74
N GLN A 44 20.85 -3.67 -22.90
CA GLN A 44 19.53 -3.13 -23.25
C GLN A 44 18.46 -4.22 -23.26
N ARG A 45 18.73 -5.36 -23.92
CA ARG A 45 17.78 -6.48 -23.93
C ARG A 45 17.50 -7.00 -22.53
N GLN A 46 18.53 -7.14 -21.71
CA GLN A 46 18.38 -7.59 -20.33
C GLN A 46 17.57 -6.58 -19.49
N ALA A 47 17.79 -5.27 -19.69
CA ALA A 47 17.03 -4.23 -19.03
C ALA A 47 15.55 -4.25 -19.47
N ASP A 48 15.29 -4.41 -20.77
CA ASP A 48 13.93 -4.51 -21.32
C ASP A 48 13.19 -5.74 -20.77
N ASP A 49 13.86 -6.89 -20.65
CA ASP A 49 13.28 -8.11 -20.09
C ASP A 49 12.97 -7.97 -18.58
N ILE A 50 13.89 -7.36 -17.81
CA ILE A 50 13.67 -7.04 -16.39
C ILE A 50 12.50 -6.08 -16.24
N ARG A 51 12.44 -5.03 -17.07
CA ARG A 51 11.36 -4.05 -17.07
C ARG A 51 10.02 -4.71 -17.37
N ARG A 52 9.93 -5.53 -18.43
CA ARG A 52 8.71 -6.28 -18.75
C ARG A 52 8.27 -7.19 -17.62
N ALA A 53 9.22 -7.86 -16.97
CA ALA A 53 8.90 -8.72 -15.83
C ALA A 53 8.35 -7.91 -14.63
N GLN A 54 8.90 -6.72 -14.37
CA GLN A 54 8.41 -5.80 -13.34
C GLN A 54 7.03 -5.23 -13.70
N GLU A 55 6.82 -4.80 -14.95
CA GLU A 55 5.53 -4.32 -15.44
C GLU A 55 4.46 -5.41 -15.36
N ALA A 56 4.78 -6.64 -15.75
CA ALA A 56 3.86 -7.77 -15.61
C ALA A 56 3.55 -8.14 -14.15
N LYS A 57 4.47 -7.83 -13.22
CA LYS A 57 4.23 -8.01 -11.79
C LYS A 57 3.35 -6.88 -11.24
N SER A 58 3.62 -5.62 -11.60
CA SER A 58 2.84 -4.48 -11.14
C SER A 58 1.38 -4.53 -11.60
N VAL A 59 1.12 -5.03 -12.82
CA VAL A 59 -0.25 -5.27 -13.29
C VAL A 59 -0.97 -6.29 -12.42
N ARG A 60 -0.31 -7.41 -12.09
CA ARG A 60 -0.88 -8.45 -11.21
C ARG A 60 -1.13 -7.92 -9.79
N ASP A 61 -0.19 -7.16 -9.26
CA ASP A 61 -0.30 -6.55 -7.93
C ASP A 61 -1.46 -5.53 -7.89
N LEU A 62 -1.67 -4.79 -8.98
CA LEU A 62 -2.77 -3.84 -9.15
C LEU A 62 -4.12 -4.55 -9.24
N ASP A 63 -4.23 -5.61 -10.03
CA ASP A 63 -5.47 -6.40 -10.14
C ASP A 63 -5.81 -7.05 -8.80
N HIS A 64 -4.82 -7.60 -8.09
CA HIS A 64 -5.01 -8.13 -6.74
C HIS A 64 -5.45 -7.04 -5.74
N ALA A 65 -4.89 -5.84 -5.84
CA ALA A 65 -5.30 -4.71 -5.00
C ALA A 65 -6.74 -4.27 -5.30
N ARG A 66 -7.20 -4.35 -6.56
CA ARG A 66 -8.60 -4.11 -6.93
C ARG A 66 -9.53 -5.18 -6.37
N GLU A 67 -9.17 -6.45 -6.47
CA GLU A 67 -9.94 -7.54 -5.87
C GLU A 67 -10.12 -7.36 -4.37
N ILE A 68 -9.05 -6.96 -3.67
CA ILE A 68 -9.12 -6.65 -2.24
C ILE A 68 -10.04 -5.46 -2.00
N LYS A 69 -9.94 -4.39 -2.80
CA LYS A 69 -10.83 -3.23 -2.69
C LYS A 69 -12.29 -3.65 -2.81
N ASP A 70 -12.64 -4.40 -3.85
CA ASP A 70 -14.00 -4.83 -4.11
C ASP A 70 -14.51 -5.78 -3.01
N ALA A 71 -13.64 -6.67 -2.52
CA ALA A 71 -13.96 -7.54 -1.38
C ALA A 71 -14.15 -6.74 -0.09
N VAL A 72 -13.43 -5.64 0.11
CA VAL A 72 -13.59 -4.77 1.29
C VAL A 72 -14.86 -3.94 1.20
N GLU A 73 -15.16 -3.34 0.06
CA GLU A 73 -16.36 -2.52 -0.16
C GLU A 73 -17.63 -3.38 -0.24
N GLY A 74 -17.51 -4.63 -0.67
CA GLY A 74 -18.60 -5.60 -0.70
C GLY A 74 -18.92 -6.25 0.66
N LEU A 75 -18.12 -6.00 1.71
CA LEU A 75 -18.48 -6.43 3.06
C LEU A 75 -19.58 -5.53 3.60
N ASP A 76 -20.70 -6.15 3.98
CA ASP A 76 -21.71 -5.53 4.81
C ASP A 76 -21.08 -5.02 6.12
N SER A 77 -21.73 -4.03 6.74
CA SER A 77 -21.24 -3.31 7.92
C SER A 77 -20.53 -4.24 8.93
N VAL A 78 -19.23 -4.02 9.13
CA VAL A 78 -18.42 -4.86 10.01
C VAL A 78 -18.73 -4.50 11.46
N THR A 79 -19.39 -5.42 12.16
CA THR A 79 -19.75 -5.24 13.57
C THR A 79 -18.55 -5.48 14.48
N LEU A 80 -18.21 -4.48 15.29
CA LEU A 80 -17.11 -4.54 16.24
C LEU A 80 -17.64 -4.41 17.67
N PRO A 81 -17.74 -5.52 18.43
CA PRO A 81 -18.15 -5.49 19.82
C PRO A 81 -17.05 -4.90 20.70
N VAL A 82 -17.41 -3.93 21.54
CA VAL A 82 -16.47 -3.20 22.39
C VAL A 82 -17.04 -2.91 23.77
N LYS A 83 -16.17 -2.93 24.78
CA LYS A 83 -16.54 -2.56 26.16
C LYS A 83 -16.78 -1.05 26.27
N THR A 84 -17.98 -0.69 26.70
CA THR A 84 -18.42 0.71 26.84
C THR A 84 -18.42 1.15 28.30
N SER A 85 -18.12 2.43 28.53
CA SER A 85 -18.10 3.04 29.86
C SER A 85 -19.49 3.59 30.19
N GLY A 86 -20.28 2.75 30.87
CA GLY A 86 -21.63 3.08 31.36
C GLY A 86 -22.63 3.49 30.27
N ASP A 87 -23.73 4.12 30.68
CA ASP A 87 -24.85 4.58 29.82
C ASP A 87 -24.48 5.75 28.88
N GLY A 88 -23.24 6.23 28.89
CA GLY A 88 -22.82 7.47 28.24
C GLY A 88 -22.37 7.36 26.78
N GLY A 89 -22.51 6.20 26.13
CA GLY A 89 -22.18 6.02 24.70
C GLY A 89 -20.68 6.15 24.34
N LYS A 90 -19.80 6.23 25.34
CA LYS A 90 -18.34 6.35 25.18
C LYS A 90 -17.65 5.02 25.46
N LEU A 91 -16.59 4.75 24.71
CA LEU A 91 -15.79 3.54 24.86
C LEU A 91 -14.84 3.62 26.06
N PHE A 92 -14.65 2.52 26.79
CA PHE A 92 -13.61 2.44 27.84
C PHE A 92 -12.20 2.51 27.24
N GLY A 93 -12.05 1.98 26.03
CA GLY A 93 -10.81 2.01 25.25
C GLY A 93 -10.98 2.77 23.93
N SER A 94 -10.04 2.52 23.01
CA SER A 94 -10.12 3.02 21.64
C SER A 94 -10.16 1.84 20.67
N VAL A 95 -10.89 2.00 19.56
CA VAL A 95 -10.81 1.06 18.45
C VAL A 95 -9.48 1.30 17.73
N THR A 96 -8.60 0.32 17.79
CA THR A 96 -7.28 0.36 17.12
C THR A 96 -7.35 -0.34 15.76
N ALA A 97 -6.36 -0.09 14.89
CA ALA A 97 -6.24 -0.81 13.60
C ALA A 97 -6.27 -2.32 13.77
N ALA A 98 -5.67 -2.84 14.84
CA ALA A 98 -5.66 -4.27 15.12
C ALA A 98 -7.06 -4.85 15.35
N HIS A 99 -7.95 -4.09 16.01
CA HIS A 99 -9.32 -4.53 16.24
C HIS A 99 -10.10 -4.58 14.93
N ILE A 100 -9.89 -3.61 14.05
CA ILE A 100 -10.54 -3.51 12.74
C ILE A 100 -10.11 -4.65 11.83
N VAL A 101 -8.81 -4.91 11.69
CA VAL A 101 -8.29 -6.05 10.90
C VAL A 101 -8.89 -7.36 11.38
N ASN A 102 -8.95 -7.57 12.70
CA ASN A 102 -9.51 -8.79 13.26
C ASN A 102 -11.02 -8.90 13.02
N ALA A 103 -11.77 -7.79 13.10
CA ALA A 103 -13.20 -7.76 12.85
C ALA A 103 -13.51 -8.05 11.37
N VAL A 104 -12.77 -7.42 10.44
CA VAL A 104 -12.87 -7.69 8.99
C VAL A 104 -12.60 -9.15 8.69
N LYS A 105 -11.53 -9.72 9.27
CA LYS A 105 -11.19 -11.14 9.09
C LYS A 105 -12.29 -12.07 9.64
N LYS A 106 -12.89 -11.73 10.78
CA LYS A 106 -14.02 -12.49 11.36
C LYS A 106 -15.30 -12.38 10.53
N ALA A 107 -15.52 -11.24 9.88
CA ALA A 107 -16.66 -11.01 8.99
C ALA A 107 -16.53 -11.73 7.63
N GLY A 108 -15.43 -12.47 7.40
CA GLY A 108 -15.18 -13.16 6.12
C GLY A 108 -14.46 -12.30 5.09
N GLY A 109 -13.93 -11.15 5.50
CA GLY A 109 -13.18 -10.24 4.64
C GLY A 109 -11.74 -10.66 4.34
N PRO A 110 -11.08 -9.94 3.43
CA PRO A 110 -9.69 -10.20 3.05
C PRO A 110 -8.72 -9.91 4.20
N ASN A 111 -7.54 -10.52 4.14
CA ASN A 111 -6.50 -10.32 5.15
C ASN A 111 -5.80 -8.96 4.96
N LEU A 112 -6.24 -7.96 5.72
CA LEU A 112 -5.69 -6.60 5.67
C LEU A 112 -4.51 -6.43 6.64
N GLU A 113 -3.46 -5.72 6.21
CA GLU A 113 -2.40 -5.31 7.14
C GLU A 113 -2.76 -4.01 7.86
N LYS A 114 -2.33 -3.91 9.13
CA LYS A 114 -2.55 -2.72 9.98
C LYS A 114 -1.96 -1.43 9.40
N ARG A 115 -0.94 -1.54 8.54
CA ARG A 115 -0.24 -0.41 7.89
C ARG A 115 -1.08 0.26 6.81
N HIS A 116 -2.01 -0.48 6.20
CA HIS A 116 -2.88 0.02 5.15
C HIS A 116 -4.11 0.75 5.72
N LEU A 117 -4.42 0.59 7.01
CA LEU A 117 -5.57 1.24 7.64
C LEU A 117 -5.24 2.68 8.04
N HIS A 118 -5.95 3.63 7.45
CA HIS A 118 -5.87 5.03 7.82
C HIS A 118 -6.92 5.34 8.88
N LEU A 119 -6.48 5.40 10.14
CA LEU A 119 -7.32 5.84 11.24
C LEU A 119 -7.04 7.32 11.53
N PRO A 120 -8.08 8.15 11.74
CA PRO A 120 -7.87 9.50 12.22
C PRO A 120 -7.11 9.48 13.57
N LYS A 121 -6.26 10.50 13.79
CA LYS A 121 -5.44 10.63 15.01
C LYS A 121 -6.27 10.55 16.31
N LEU A 122 -7.54 10.94 16.21
CA LEU A 122 -8.54 10.71 17.24
C LEU A 122 -9.22 9.38 16.94
N HIS A 123 -8.66 8.28 17.46
CA HIS A 123 -9.25 6.94 17.36
C HIS A 123 -10.76 6.94 17.66
N ILE A 124 -11.50 5.96 17.13
CA ILE A 124 -12.95 5.84 17.37
C ILE A 124 -13.20 5.59 18.86
N LYS A 125 -13.93 6.50 19.51
CA LYS A 125 -14.25 6.52 20.95
C LYS A 125 -15.75 6.53 21.25
N ALA A 126 -16.59 6.53 20.22
CA ALA A 126 -18.05 6.55 20.33
C ALA A 126 -18.66 5.32 19.65
N ILE A 127 -19.80 4.88 20.18
CA ILE A 127 -20.66 3.86 19.59
C ILE A 127 -21.31 4.42 18.32
N GLY A 128 -21.59 3.57 17.33
CA GLY A 128 -22.27 3.94 16.09
C GLY A 128 -21.50 3.55 14.83
N GLU A 129 -21.96 4.06 13.70
CA GLU A 129 -21.37 3.82 12.39
C GLU A 129 -20.20 4.77 12.13
N HIS A 130 -19.05 4.21 11.77
CA HIS A 130 -17.85 4.95 11.42
C HIS A 130 -17.31 4.45 10.09
N LYS A 131 -16.81 5.38 9.26
CA LYS A 131 -16.14 5.04 8.01
C LYS A 131 -14.63 5.04 8.22
N VAL A 132 -13.96 3.99 7.76
CA VAL A 132 -12.51 3.84 7.87
C VAL A 132 -11.93 3.63 6.47
N GLU A 133 -10.96 4.45 6.09
CA GLU A 133 -10.30 4.35 4.79
C GLU A 133 -9.12 3.36 4.87
N VAL A 134 -9.03 2.50 3.86
CA VAL A 134 -7.92 1.57 3.65
C VAL A 134 -7.16 2.03 2.41
N HIS A 135 -5.87 2.33 2.59
CA HIS A 135 -4.95 2.68 1.53
C HIS A 135 -4.24 1.42 1.05
N LEU A 136 -4.68 0.93 -0.10
CA LEU A 136 -4.10 -0.20 -0.81
C LEU A 136 -2.93 0.28 -1.69
N PRO A 137 -2.06 -0.64 -2.14
CA PRO A 137 -1.03 -0.32 -3.12
C PRO A 137 -1.60 0.34 -4.38
N HIS A 138 -0.75 1.05 -5.13
CA HIS A 138 -1.15 1.79 -6.35
C HIS A 138 -2.17 2.92 -6.11
N ASP A 139 -2.12 3.58 -4.94
CA ASP A 139 -2.99 4.71 -4.58
C ASP A 139 -4.50 4.38 -4.60
N LEU A 140 -4.83 3.10 -4.45
CA LEU A 140 -6.21 2.65 -4.33
C LEU A 140 -6.74 2.88 -2.92
N LYS A 141 -7.94 3.45 -2.83
CA LYS A 141 -8.65 3.69 -1.57
C LYS A 141 -9.90 2.83 -1.52
N ALA A 142 -10.09 2.13 -0.41
CA ALA A 142 -11.29 1.38 -0.08
C ALA A 142 -11.91 1.95 1.21
N VAL A 143 -13.24 1.90 1.34
CA VAL A 143 -13.94 2.38 2.55
C VAL A 143 -14.60 1.21 3.26
N ILE A 144 -14.30 1.06 4.56
CA ILE A 144 -14.96 0.10 5.44
C ILE A 144 -16.01 0.84 6.26
N ASN A 145 -17.25 0.36 6.21
CA ASN A 145 -18.31 0.76 7.13
C ASN A 145 -18.20 -0.10 8.39
N LEU A 146 -17.86 0.53 9.51
CA LEU A 146 -17.64 -0.13 10.78
C LEU A 146 -18.76 0.24 11.75
N ASN A 147 -19.49 -0.77 12.23
CA ASN A 147 -20.54 -0.58 13.21
C ASN A 147 -20.02 -0.95 14.61
N VAL A 148 -19.80 0.06 15.43
CA VAL A 148 -19.33 -0.12 16.81
C VAL A 148 -20.53 -0.38 17.70
N VAL A 149 -20.61 -1.59 18.28
CA VAL A 149 -21.70 -1.99 19.18
C VAL A 149 -21.17 -2.25 20.59
N PRO A 150 -21.95 -1.91 21.64
CA PRO A 150 -21.60 -2.29 23.01
C PRO A 150 -21.54 -3.82 23.12
N GLU A 151 -20.44 -4.33 23.69
CA GLU A 151 -20.33 -5.72 24.14
C GLU A 151 -21.25 -5.87 25.37
N GLY A 152 -22.52 -6.19 25.11
CA GLY A 152 -23.53 -6.47 26.13
C GLY A 152 -23.23 -7.79 26.85
N LYS A 153 -23.41 -7.77 28.17
CA LYS A 153 -23.35 -8.93 29.08
C LYS A 153 -24.13 -10.14 28.61
#